data_AF-A0A9E3C3I5-F1
#
_entry.id   AF-A0A9E3C3I5-F1
#
_cell.length_a   1.000
_cell.length_b   1.000
_cell.length_c   1.000
_cell.angle_alpha   90.00
_cell.angle_beta   90.00
_cell.angle_gamma   90.00
#
_symmetry.space_group_name_H-M   'P 1'
#
loop_
_entity.id
_entity.type
_entity.pdbx_description
1 polymer ?
#
loop_
_entity_poly.entity_id
_entity_poly.type
_entity_poly.pdbx_seq_one_letter_code
_entity_poly.pdbx_strand_id
1 'polypeptide(L)'
;SDDLGIKLENVTLDMLGKAKRVLIQKENTTIVDGAGKKKDIEGRIAQIKAQIEETTSDYDKEKLQERLAKLAGGVAVIKVGGSTEIEVKERKDRVDDAMHATRAAVEEGVVAGGGSALLYAVRALDRLRTANADQKAGIDIIRRALQSPVRQIVDNAGHDGSVVVGKLLESKDANQGFDAQKGEYVNMIKAGIIDPTKVVRTALQDAASVAGLLITTEAMIAERPEKKAPPMPGGGMGGDMDF
;
A
#
# COMPACT_ATOMS: atom_id res chain seq x y z
N SER A 1 18.73 23.89 -17.98
CA SER A 1 20.08 24.47 -18.03
C SER A 1 20.14 25.76 -18.84
N ASP A 2 19.02 26.50 -18.98
CA ASP A 2 19.01 27.87 -19.56
C ASP A 2 18.62 28.95 -18.53
N ASP A 3 17.95 28.58 -17.43
CA ASP A 3 17.49 29.53 -16.39
C ASP A 3 18.60 30.19 -15.55
N LEU A 4 19.82 29.64 -15.55
CA LEU A 4 20.96 30.16 -14.78
C LEU A 4 22.06 30.77 -15.67
N GLY A 5 22.01 30.59 -17.00
CA GLY A 5 23.04 31.07 -17.92
C GLY A 5 24.44 30.47 -17.73
N ILE A 6 24.57 29.41 -16.92
CA ILE A 6 25.85 28.78 -16.57
C ILE A 6 25.94 27.43 -17.27
N LYS A 7 27.01 27.23 -18.04
CA LYS A 7 27.30 25.94 -18.68
C LYS A 7 27.67 24.90 -17.63
N LEU A 8 27.27 23.64 -17.84
CA LEU A 8 27.52 22.53 -16.92
C LEU A 8 29.02 22.36 -16.58
N GLU A 9 29.89 22.67 -17.53
CA GLU A 9 31.36 22.65 -17.39
C GLU A 9 31.91 23.67 -16.36
N ASN A 10 31.14 24.71 -16.03
CA ASN A 10 31.53 25.78 -15.10
C ASN A 10 30.91 25.61 -13.70
N VAL A 11 30.27 24.48 -13.40
CA VAL A 11 29.62 24.24 -12.11
C VAL A 11 30.67 23.94 -11.03
N THR A 12 30.65 24.69 -9.93
CA THR A 12 31.49 24.44 -8.75
C THR A 12 30.73 23.72 -7.65
N LEU A 13 31.44 23.13 -6.68
CA LEU A 13 30.84 22.44 -5.53
C LEU A 13 29.92 23.33 -4.70
N ASP A 14 30.17 24.65 -4.68
CA ASP A 14 29.36 25.63 -3.95
C ASP A 14 27.99 25.88 -4.58
N MET A 15 27.83 25.51 -5.86
CA MET A 15 26.57 25.60 -6.59
C MET A 15 25.67 24.37 -6.41
N LEU A 16 26.19 23.30 -5.80
CA LEU A 16 25.45 22.07 -5.57
C LEU A 16 24.56 22.18 -4.34
N GLY A 17 23.34 21.62 -4.43
CA GLY A 17 22.45 21.47 -3.30
C GLY A 17 23.00 20.48 -2.27
N LYS A 18 22.91 20.83 -0.98
CA LYS A 18 23.29 19.95 0.13
C LYS A 18 22.02 19.50 0.87
N ALA A 19 21.97 18.22 1.23
CA ALA A 19 20.89 17.65 2.03
C ALA A 19 21.43 16.57 2.95
N LYS A 20 20.76 16.33 4.08
CA LYS A 20 21.19 15.33 5.06
C LYS A 20 20.96 13.90 4.59
N ARG A 21 19.84 13.65 3.91
CA ARG A 21 19.50 12.32 3.38
C ARG A 21 18.64 12.46 2.13
N VAL A 22 18.92 11.62 1.14
CA VAL A 22 18.10 11.48 -0.07
C VAL A 22 17.63 10.04 -0.15
N LEU A 23 16.32 9.84 -0.33
CA LEU A 23 15.70 8.53 -0.47
C LEU A 23 15.11 8.41 -1.87
N ILE A 24 15.55 7.40 -2.63
CA ILE A 24 15.09 7.15 -4.00
C ILE A 24 14.35 5.81 -4.01
N GLN A 25 13.10 5.85 -4.46
CA GLN A 25 12.21 4.69 -4.64
C GLN A 25 11.84 4.59 -6.12
N LYS A 26 11.17 3.50 -6.51
CA LYS A 26 10.80 3.22 -7.91
C LYS A 26 10.10 4.39 -8.60
N GLU A 27 9.20 5.07 -7.89
CA GLU A 27 8.36 6.15 -8.43
C GLU A 27 8.59 7.52 -7.78
N ASN A 28 9.29 7.57 -6.64
CA ASN A 28 9.39 8.76 -5.79
C ASN A 28 10.82 9.05 -5.34
N THR A 29 11.19 10.33 -5.26
CA THR A 29 12.44 10.80 -4.64
C THR A 29 12.13 11.79 -3.52
N THR A 30 12.65 11.53 -2.32
CA THR A 30 12.46 12.37 -1.14
C THR A 30 13.79 12.94 -0.66
N ILE A 31 13.87 14.26 -0.52
CA ILE A 31 15.03 14.98 0.01
C ILE A 31 14.70 15.42 1.44
N VAL A 32 15.46 14.92 2.41
CA VAL A 32 15.25 15.17 3.84
C VAL A 32 16.30 16.15 4.33
N ASP A 33 15.83 17.20 5.00
CA ASP A 33 16.67 18.19 5.70
C ASP A 33 17.70 18.84 4.73
N GLY A 34 17.18 19.55 3.73
CA GLY A 34 17.97 20.31 2.77
C GLY A 34 18.59 21.55 3.40
N ALA A 35 19.85 21.84 3.09
CA ALA A 35 20.61 22.96 3.65
C ALA A 35 20.29 24.32 3.00
N GLY A 36 19.08 24.48 2.45
CA GLY A 36 18.63 25.74 1.85
C GLY A 36 18.42 26.81 2.93
N LYS A 37 18.69 28.07 2.60
CA LYS A 37 18.44 29.18 3.54
C LYS A 37 16.94 29.36 3.70
N LYS A 38 16.47 29.45 4.95
CA LYS A 38 15.03 29.63 5.27
C LYS A 38 14.41 30.83 4.53
N LYS A 39 15.16 31.93 4.42
CA LYS A 39 14.74 33.15 3.71
C LYS A 39 14.48 32.91 2.22
N ASP A 40 15.27 32.06 1.57
CA ASP A 40 15.12 31.76 0.14
C ASP A 40 13.87 30.88 -0.09
N ILE A 41 13.60 29.96 0.84
CA ILE A 41 12.39 29.12 0.82
C ILE A 41 11.14 29.97 1.04
N GLU A 42 11.14 30.84 2.06
CA GLU A 42 10.04 31.77 2.34
C GLU A 42 9.80 32.73 1.19
N GLY A 43 10.87 33.27 0.59
CA GLY A 43 10.78 34.09 -0.63
C GLY A 43 10.16 33.34 -1.79
N ARG A 44 10.53 32.06 -1.99
CA ARG A 44 9.93 31.23 -3.05
C ARG A 44 8.46 30.90 -2.78
N ILE A 45 8.09 30.65 -1.53
CA ILE A 45 6.70 30.46 -1.11
C ILE A 45 5.87 31.71 -1.42
N ALA A 46 6.38 32.90 -1.09
CA ALA A 46 5.69 34.17 -1.37
C ALA A 46 5.49 34.39 -2.88
N GLN A 47 6.52 34.13 -3.70
CA GLN A 47 6.42 34.20 -5.16
C GLN A 47 5.32 33.28 -5.71
N ILE A 48 5.27 32.02 -5.26
CA ILE A 48 4.28 31.06 -5.75
C ILE A 48 2.87 31.47 -5.32
N LYS A 49 2.69 32.02 -4.11
CA LYS A 49 1.38 32.54 -3.66
C LYS A 49 0.88 33.67 -4.54
N ALA A 50 1.74 34.63 -4.89
CA ALA A 50 1.38 35.72 -5.81
C ALA A 50 0.99 35.17 -7.20
N GLN A 51 1.76 34.21 -7.73
CA GLN A 51 1.45 33.56 -9.01
C GLN A 51 0.11 32.82 -9.02
N ILE A 52 -0.30 32.23 -7.89
CA ILE A 52 -1.59 31.56 -7.72
C ILE A 52 -2.75 32.56 -7.79
N GLU A 53 -2.56 33.78 -7.28
CA GLU A 53 -3.57 34.84 -7.29
C GLU A 53 -3.72 35.49 -8.68
N GLU A 54 -2.61 35.63 -9.41
CA GLU A 54 -2.59 36.24 -10.74
C GLU A 54 -3.02 35.28 -11.86
N THR A 55 -2.86 33.96 -11.66
CA THR A 55 -3.20 32.99 -12.71
C THR A 55 -4.71 32.77 -12.83
N THR A 56 -5.19 32.76 -14.08
CA THR A 56 -6.59 32.47 -14.43
C THR A 56 -6.79 31.03 -14.90
N SER A 57 -5.70 30.27 -15.06
CA SER A 57 -5.70 28.88 -15.49
C SER A 57 -5.84 27.96 -14.27
N ASP A 58 -6.92 27.19 -14.21
CA ASP A 58 -7.15 26.22 -13.13
C ASP A 58 -6.05 25.16 -13.06
N TYR A 59 -5.52 24.73 -14.22
CA TYR A 59 -4.41 23.79 -14.31
C TYR A 59 -3.14 24.35 -13.66
N ASP A 60 -2.78 25.60 -13.98
CA ASP A 60 -1.57 26.22 -13.42
C ASP A 60 -1.74 26.47 -11.91
N LYS A 61 -2.96 26.82 -11.49
CA LYS A 61 -3.30 27.00 -10.09
C LYS A 61 -3.09 25.71 -9.29
N GLU A 62 -3.57 24.58 -9.80
CA GLU A 62 -3.38 23.26 -9.19
C GLU A 62 -1.88 22.90 -9.09
N LYS A 63 -1.11 23.10 -10.17
CA LYS A 63 0.33 22.78 -10.17
C LYS A 63 1.15 23.68 -9.25
N LEU A 64 0.79 24.96 -9.15
CA LEU A 64 1.42 25.87 -8.21
C LEU A 64 1.06 25.51 -6.76
N GLN A 65 -0.17 25.06 -6.50
CA GLN A 65 -0.58 24.56 -5.18
C GLN A 65 0.18 23.28 -4.78
N GLU A 66 0.37 22.32 -5.69
CA GLU A 66 1.21 21.14 -5.43
C GLU A 66 2.64 21.53 -5.05
N ARG A 67 3.22 22.50 -5.78
CA ARG A 67 4.58 22.98 -5.50
C ARG A 67 4.67 23.73 -4.17
N LEU A 68 3.67 24.57 -3.87
CA LEU A 68 3.55 25.26 -2.60
C LEU A 68 3.46 24.25 -1.44
N ALA A 69 2.64 23.21 -1.60
CA ALA A 69 2.49 22.15 -0.61
C ALA A 69 3.82 21.42 -0.36
N LYS A 70 4.65 21.19 -1.38
CA LYS A 70 6.00 20.58 -1.21
C LYS A 70 7.00 21.51 -0.50
N LEU A 71 6.89 22.83 -0.67
CA LEU A 71 7.77 23.80 -0.03
C LEU A 71 7.35 24.16 1.40
N ALA A 72 6.05 24.22 1.65
CA ALA A 72 5.47 24.49 2.97
C ALA A 72 5.34 23.21 3.81
N GLY A 73 5.15 22.07 3.16
CA GLY A 73 5.06 20.74 3.77
C GLY A 73 6.44 20.28 4.21
N GLY A 74 6.74 20.46 5.50
CA GLY A 74 7.95 19.93 6.10
C GLY A 74 8.01 18.40 5.99
N VAL A 75 9.22 17.86 5.90
CA VAL A 75 9.45 16.41 5.97
C VAL A 75 9.51 16.00 7.44
N ALA A 76 8.50 15.26 7.91
CA ALA A 76 8.53 14.65 9.23
C ALA A 76 9.35 13.35 9.22
N VAL A 77 10.18 13.15 10.24
CA VAL A 77 10.99 11.93 10.41
C VAL A 77 10.58 11.23 11.70
N ILE A 78 10.05 10.01 11.57
CA ILE A 78 9.71 9.16 12.72
C ILE A 78 10.91 8.24 13.00
N LYS A 79 11.42 8.29 14.24
CA LYS A 79 12.51 7.42 14.69
C LYS A 79 11.92 6.29 15.55
N VAL A 80 12.04 5.06 15.07
CA VAL A 80 11.56 3.87 15.78
C VAL A 80 12.72 3.20 16.51
N GLY A 81 12.52 2.88 17.78
CA GLY A 81 13.50 2.23 18.65
C GLY A 81 12.95 0.95 19.30
N GLY A 82 13.86 0.13 19.82
CA GLY A 82 13.57 -1.19 20.39
C GLY A 82 14.80 -1.75 21.11
N SER A 83 14.61 -2.83 21.86
CA SER A 83 15.64 -3.41 22.72
C SER A 83 16.57 -4.35 21.94
N THR A 84 16.10 -4.88 20.81
CA THR A 84 16.87 -5.74 19.90
C THR A 84 16.68 -5.27 18.45
N GLU A 85 17.62 -5.61 17.57
CA GLU A 85 17.53 -5.27 16.14
C GLU A 85 16.28 -5.86 15.47
N ILE A 86 15.93 -7.09 15.83
CA ILE A 86 14.74 -7.78 15.31
C ILE A 86 13.47 -7.02 15.71
N GLU A 87 13.37 -6.59 16.97
CA GLU A 87 12.25 -5.80 17.46
C GLU A 87 12.18 -4.42 16.79
N VAL A 88 13.31 -3.74 16.60
CA VAL A 88 13.37 -2.46 15.89
C VAL A 88 12.84 -2.62 14.47
N LYS A 89 13.22 -3.69 13.77
CA LYS A 89 12.78 -3.95 12.39
C LYS A 89 11.27 -4.18 12.33
N GLU A 90 10.73 -5.05 13.17
CA GLU A 90 9.29 -5.33 13.22
C GLU A 90 8.47 -4.08 13.58
N ARG A 91 8.91 -3.32 14.59
CA ARG A 91 8.23 -2.07 14.99
C ARG A 91 8.29 -1.04 13.87
N LYS A 92 9.41 -0.96 13.16
CA LYS A 92 9.55 -0.04 12.03
C LYS A 92 8.58 -0.42 10.92
N ASP A 93 8.51 -1.69 10.55
CA ASP A 93 7.60 -2.16 9.50
C ASP A 93 6.13 -1.87 9.88
N ARG A 94 5.74 -2.09 11.15
CA ARG A 94 4.41 -1.69 11.65
C ARG A 94 4.13 -0.20 11.57
N VAL A 95 5.11 0.65 11.85
CA VAL A 95 4.96 2.11 11.77
C VAL A 95 4.85 2.55 10.31
N ASP A 96 5.63 1.95 9.42
CA ASP A 96 5.57 2.21 7.99
C ASP A 96 4.18 1.82 7.44
N ASP A 97 3.67 0.64 7.80
CA ASP A 97 2.31 0.19 7.44
C ASP A 97 1.23 1.13 7.96
N ALA A 98 1.30 1.54 9.24
CA ALA A 98 0.35 2.48 9.83
C ALA A 98 0.36 3.85 9.13
N MET A 99 1.53 4.35 8.76
CA MET A 99 1.67 5.59 8.00
C MET A 99 1.01 5.46 6.62
N HIS A 100 1.26 4.36 5.90
CA HIS A 100 0.67 4.12 4.59
C HIS A 100 -0.85 3.95 4.66
N ALA A 101 -1.37 3.22 5.65
CA ALA A 101 -2.80 3.07 5.89
C ALA A 101 -3.48 4.41 6.19
N THR A 102 -2.86 5.25 7.03
CA THR A 102 -3.39 6.58 7.37
C THR A 102 -3.43 7.48 6.14
N ARG A 103 -2.40 7.47 5.30
CA ARG A 103 -2.40 8.23 4.03
C ARG A 103 -3.52 7.76 3.10
N ALA A 104 -3.66 6.45 2.92
CA ALA A 104 -4.71 5.87 2.10
C ALA A 104 -6.13 6.22 2.63
N ALA A 105 -6.30 6.27 3.95
CA ALA A 105 -7.55 6.64 4.60
C ALA A 105 -7.90 8.12 4.40
N VAL A 106 -6.90 9.00 4.38
CA VAL A 106 -7.10 10.44 4.09
C VAL A 106 -7.50 10.65 2.62
N GLU A 107 -6.99 9.83 1.71
CA GLU A 107 -7.25 9.96 0.27
C GLU A 107 -8.65 9.49 -0.15
N GLU A 108 -9.08 8.28 0.25
CA GLU A 108 -10.34 7.67 -0.20
C GLU A 108 -11.32 7.36 0.95
N GLY A 109 -11.04 7.83 2.16
CA GLY A 109 -11.86 7.55 3.34
C GLY A 109 -11.65 6.15 3.91
N VAL A 110 -12.60 5.74 4.76
CA VAL A 110 -12.56 4.48 5.51
C VAL A 110 -13.87 3.71 5.39
N VAL A 111 -13.77 2.39 5.54
CA VAL A 111 -14.90 1.46 5.55
C VAL A 111 -14.84 0.54 6.78
N ALA A 112 -15.94 -0.15 7.07
CA ALA A 112 -16.00 -1.17 8.12
C ALA A 112 -14.98 -2.29 7.84
N GLY A 113 -14.03 -2.46 8.76
CA GLY A 113 -12.92 -3.38 8.57
C GLY A 113 -13.25 -4.85 8.83
N GLY A 114 -12.20 -5.67 9.00
CA GLY A 114 -12.34 -7.10 9.32
C GLY A 114 -12.98 -7.91 8.19
N GLY A 115 -12.84 -7.46 6.94
CA GLY A 115 -13.50 -8.06 5.78
C GLY A 115 -15.01 -7.81 5.68
N SER A 116 -15.61 -7.06 6.62
CA SER A 116 -17.05 -6.78 6.65
C SER A 116 -17.50 -5.98 5.43
N ALA A 117 -16.72 -4.98 5.00
CA ALA A 117 -17.02 -4.19 3.80
C ALA A 117 -17.12 -5.07 2.54
N LEU A 118 -16.19 -6.01 2.35
CA LEU A 118 -16.21 -6.95 1.21
C LEU A 118 -17.40 -7.91 1.30
N LEU A 119 -17.70 -8.40 2.50
CA LEU A 119 -18.85 -9.27 2.73
C LEU A 119 -20.16 -8.61 2.29
N TYR A 120 -20.41 -7.36 2.69
CA TYR A 120 -21.63 -6.66 2.32
C TYR A 120 -21.66 -6.18 0.87
N ALA A 121 -20.49 -5.97 0.25
CA ALA A 121 -20.39 -5.64 -1.17
C ALA A 121 -21.01 -6.72 -2.08
N VAL A 122 -21.13 -7.96 -1.59
CA VAL A 122 -21.85 -9.06 -2.28
C VAL A 122 -23.28 -8.65 -2.70
N ARG A 123 -23.96 -7.80 -1.93
CA ARG A 123 -25.33 -7.33 -2.24
C ARG A 123 -25.39 -6.51 -3.53
N ALA A 124 -24.30 -5.85 -3.90
CA ALA A 124 -24.23 -5.10 -5.16
C ALA A 124 -24.28 -6.04 -6.37
N LEU A 125 -23.81 -7.29 -6.22
CA LEU A 125 -23.80 -8.29 -7.29
C LEU A 125 -25.21 -8.73 -7.69
N ASP A 126 -26.20 -8.63 -6.79
CA ASP A 126 -27.59 -9.02 -7.08
C ASP A 126 -28.27 -8.12 -8.14
N ARG A 127 -27.69 -6.94 -8.39
CA ARG A 127 -28.20 -5.97 -9.38
C ARG A 127 -27.60 -6.20 -10.78
N LEU A 128 -26.61 -7.07 -10.92
CA LEU A 128 -25.93 -7.32 -12.18
C LEU A 128 -26.75 -8.29 -13.04
N ARG A 129 -26.98 -7.90 -14.29
CA ARG A 129 -27.63 -8.76 -15.29
C ARG A 129 -26.56 -9.48 -16.11
N THR A 130 -26.78 -10.76 -16.38
CA THR A 130 -25.85 -11.62 -17.13
C THR A 130 -26.43 -11.95 -18.50
N ALA A 131 -25.60 -11.90 -19.54
CA ALA A 131 -25.99 -12.29 -20.89
C ALA A 131 -26.03 -13.82 -21.09
N ASN A 132 -25.22 -14.57 -20.34
CA ASN A 132 -25.11 -16.03 -20.44
C ASN A 132 -24.79 -16.68 -19.08
N ALA A 133 -24.78 -18.02 -19.05
CA ALA A 133 -24.51 -18.80 -17.84
C ALA A 133 -23.08 -18.63 -17.31
N ASP A 134 -22.10 -18.44 -18.20
CA ASP A 134 -20.69 -18.28 -17.80
C ASP A 134 -20.45 -16.97 -17.05
N GLN A 135 -21.09 -15.88 -17.49
CA GLN A 135 -21.06 -14.61 -16.76
C GLN A 135 -21.69 -14.73 -15.38
N LYS A 136 -22.78 -15.53 -15.25
CA LYS A 136 -23.38 -15.82 -13.94
C LYS A 136 -22.41 -16.61 -13.05
N ALA A 137 -21.76 -17.63 -13.59
CA ALA A 137 -20.72 -18.36 -12.86
C ALA A 137 -19.58 -17.44 -12.41
N GLY A 138 -19.15 -16.49 -13.25
CA GLY A 138 -18.16 -15.48 -12.90
C GLY A 138 -18.58 -14.59 -11.73
N ILE A 139 -19.84 -14.13 -11.71
CA ILE A 139 -20.39 -13.37 -10.56
C ILE A 139 -20.39 -14.23 -9.29
N ASP A 140 -20.77 -15.51 -9.40
CA ASP A 140 -20.81 -16.43 -8.26
C ASP A 140 -19.41 -16.73 -7.69
N ILE A 141 -18.37 -16.75 -8.54
CA ILE A 141 -16.96 -16.83 -8.11
C ILE A 141 -16.60 -15.61 -7.26
N ILE A 142 -16.89 -14.40 -7.73
CA ILE A 142 -16.62 -13.16 -6.97
C ILE A 142 -17.43 -13.15 -5.67
N ARG A 143 -18.70 -13.56 -5.70
CA ARG A 143 -19.57 -13.66 -4.52
C ARG A 143 -18.97 -14.55 -3.43
N ARG A 144 -18.36 -15.67 -3.83
CA ARG A 144 -17.67 -16.58 -2.89
C ARG A 144 -16.36 -15.96 -2.39
N ALA A 145 -15.56 -15.38 -3.29
CA ALA A 145 -14.27 -14.80 -2.96
C ALA A 145 -14.36 -13.65 -1.96
N LEU A 146 -15.38 -12.78 -2.08
CA LEU A 146 -15.60 -11.65 -1.17
C LEU A 146 -15.86 -12.07 0.29
N GLN A 147 -16.30 -13.31 0.53
CA GLN A 147 -16.52 -13.85 1.87
C GLN A 147 -15.25 -14.45 2.49
N SER A 148 -14.24 -14.77 1.69
CA SER A 148 -13.02 -15.43 2.16
C SER A 148 -12.23 -14.61 3.20
N PRO A 149 -12.05 -13.27 3.05
CA PRO A 149 -11.28 -12.50 4.01
C PRO A 149 -11.84 -12.52 5.43
N VAL A 150 -13.16 -12.32 5.58
CA VAL A 150 -13.81 -12.36 6.90
C VAL A 150 -13.76 -13.77 7.49
N ARG A 151 -13.94 -14.83 6.69
CA ARG A 151 -13.80 -16.21 7.19
C ARG A 151 -12.39 -16.48 7.68
N GLN A 152 -11.38 -16.11 6.90
CA GLN A 152 -9.99 -16.32 7.27
C GLN A 152 -9.62 -15.62 8.58
N ILE A 153 -10.09 -14.39 8.78
CA ILE A 153 -9.85 -13.64 10.02
C ILE A 153 -10.51 -14.34 11.22
N VAL A 154 -11.75 -14.79 11.06
CA VAL A 154 -12.53 -15.48 12.11
C VAL A 154 -11.93 -16.84 12.44
N ASP A 155 -11.56 -17.63 11.43
CA ASP A 155 -10.95 -18.95 11.59
C ASP A 155 -9.58 -18.84 12.28
N ASN A 156 -8.77 -17.84 11.92
CA ASN A 156 -7.50 -17.55 12.59
C ASN A 156 -7.69 -17.14 14.06
N ALA A 157 -8.86 -16.60 14.43
CA ALA A 157 -9.22 -16.28 15.79
C ALA A 157 -9.83 -17.47 16.57
N GLY A 158 -9.94 -18.65 15.95
CA GLY A 158 -10.47 -19.87 16.58
C GLY A 158 -11.99 -19.96 16.63
N HIS A 159 -12.70 -19.14 15.84
CA HIS A 159 -14.15 -19.19 15.69
C HIS A 159 -14.55 -19.81 14.34
N ASP A 160 -15.80 -20.24 14.19
CA ASP A 160 -16.29 -20.79 12.91
C ASP A 160 -16.69 -19.67 11.94
N GLY A 161 -15.88 -19.46 10.90
CA GLY A 161 -16.10 -18.45 9.87
C GLY A 161 -17.45 -18.60 9.13
N SER A 162 -17.96 -19.82 8.96
CA SER A 162 -19.23 -20.05 8.25
C SER A 162 -20.42 -19.58 9.09
N VAL A 163 -20.40 -19.86 10.39
CA VAL A 163 -21.43 -19.40 11.34
C VAL A 163 -21.41 -17.88 11.45
N VAL A 164 -20.21 -17.29 11.59
CA VAL A 164 -20.08 -15.83 11.72
C VAL A 164 -20.55 -15.12 10.46
N VAL A 165 -20.09 -15.55 9.29
CA VAL A 165 -20.51 -14.97 8.01
C VAL A 165 -22.00 -15.12 7.77
N GLY A 166 -22.58 -16.29 8.08
CA GLY A 166 -24.02 -16.51 7.96
C GLY A 166 -24.82 -15.47 8.74
N LYS A 167 -24.47 -15.28 10.02
CA LYS A 167 -25.12 -14.29 10.89
C LYS A 167 -24.90 -12.85 10.44
N LEU A 168 -23.73 -12.50 9.90
CA LEU A 168 -23.48 -11.16 9.36
C LEU A 168 -24.32 -10.89 8.11
N LEU A 169 -24.49 -11.87 7.22
CA LEU A 169 -25.29 -11.71 5.99
C LEU A 169 -26.77 -11.43 6.26
N GLU A 170 -27.30 -11.90 7.39
CA GLU A 170 -28.67 -11.61 7.86
C GLU A 170 -28.86 -10.15 8.30
N SER A 171 -27.78 -9.45 8.67
CA SER A 171 -27.86 -8.07 9.17
C SER A 171 -28.14 -7.05 8.09
N LYS A 172 -29.03 -6.10 8.34
CA LYS A 172 -29.26 -4.96 7.42
C LYS A 172 -28.23 -3.84 7.58
N ASP A 173 -27.47 -3.81 8.67
CA ASP A 173 -26.46 -2.78 8.93
C ASP A 173 -25.12 -3.18 8.31
N ALA A 174 -24.70 -2.45 7.27
CA ALA A 174 -23.42 -2.68 6.60
C ALA A 174 -22.19 -2.35 7.49
N ASN A 175 -22.40 -1.70 8.65
CA ASN A 175 -21.35 -1.42 9.62
C ASN A 175 -21.24 -2.50 10.70
N GLN A 176 -22.16 -3.47 10.75
CA GLN A 176 -22.06 -4.57 11.70
C GLN A 176 -21.00 -5.56 11.23
N GLY A 177 -20.08 -5.93 12.10
CA GLY A 177 -19.07 -6.95 11.82
C GLY A 177 -18.81 -7.80 13.06
N PHE A 178 -17.70 -8.53 13.01
CA PHE A 178 -17.25 -9.39 14.10
C PHE A 178 -15.87 -8.91 14.57
N ASP A 179 -15.78 -8.48 15.82
CA ASP A 179 -14.52 -8.19 16.48
C ASP A 179 -13.86 -9.53 16.84
N ALA A 180 -12.94 -9.98 15.98
CA ALA A 180 -12.25 -11.26 16.15
C ALA A 180 -11.31 -11.30 17.36
N GLN A 181 -10.96 -10.15 17.95
CA GLN A 181 -10.15 -10.12 19.18
C GLN A 181 -10.99 -10.39 20.41
N LYS A 182 -12.26 -9.94 20.42
CA LYS A 182 -13.19 -10.11 21.55
C LYS A 182 -14.20 -11.25 21.36
N GLY A 183 -14.41 -11.70 20.13
CA GLY A 183 -15.41 -12.70 19.79
C GLY A 183 -16.84 -12.16 19.75
N GLU A 184 -17.02 -10.86 19.48
CA GLU A 184 -18.32 -10.17 19.61
C GLU A 184 -18.79 -9.53 18.29
N TYR A 185 -20.11 -9.48 18.10
CA TYR A 185 -20.70 -8.73 16.98
C TYR A 185 -20.84 -7.27 17.35
N VAL A 186 -20.15 -6.39 16.63
CA VAL A 186 -20.07 -4.97 16.96
C VAL A 186 -20.32 -4.09 15.73
N ASN A 187 -20.59 -2.81 15.95
CA ASN A 187 -20.45 -1.83 14.88
C ASN A 187 -18.96 -1.51 14.69
N MET A 188 -18.41 -1.90 13.55
CA MET A 188 -16.95 -1.88 13.30
C MET A 188 -16.39 -0.47 13.35
N ILE A 189 -17.12 0.52 12.81
CA ILE A 189 -16.69 1.92 12.82
C ILE A 189 -16.64 2.45 14.26
N LYS A 190 -17.69 2.21 15.05
CA LYS A 190 -17.74 2.64 16.46
C LYS A 190 -16.69 1.93 17.33
N ALA A 191 -16.36 0.68 16.99
CA ALA A 191 -15.31 -0.09 17.65
C ALA A 191 -13.89 0.32 17.21
N GLY A 192 -13.76 1.19 16.20
CA GLY A 192 -12.46 1.62 15.65
C GLY A 192 -11.80 0.59 14.73
N ILE A 193 -12.53 -0.47 14.34
CA ILE A 193 -12.06 -1.50 13.41
C ILE A 193 -12.40 -1.03 11.99
N ILE A 194 -11.53 -0.20 11.44
CA ILE A 194 -11.70 0.46 10.15
C ILE A 194 -10.56 0.12 9.20
N ASP A 195 -10.89 -0.03 7.92
CA ASP A 195 -9.92 -0.25 6.85
C ASP A 195 -9.96 0.93 5.87
N PRO A 196 -8.82 1.38 5.30
CA PRO A 196 -8.82 2.40 4.25
C PRO A 196 -9.54 1.90 2.99
N THR A 197 -10.47 2.70 2.44
CA THR A 197 -11.24 2.32 1.24
C THR A 197 -10.33 1.94 0.07
N LYS A 198 -9.26 2.73 -0.13
CA LYS A 198 -8.28 2.53 -1.19
C LYS A 198 -7.64 1.14 -1.13
N VAL A 199 -7.31 0.66 0.07
CA VAL A 199 -6.65 -0.64 0.27
C VAL A 199 -7.61 -1.76 -0.09
N VAL A 200 -8.84 -1.71 0.42
CA VAL A 200 -9.87 -2.74 0.16
C VAL A 200 -10.21 -2.83 -1.32
N ARG A 201 -10.38 -1.68 -1.99
CA ARG A 201 -10.67 -1.60 -3.43
C ARG A 201 -9.51 -2.13 -4.28
N THR A 202 -8.30 -1.65 -4.01
CA THR A 202 -7.11 -2.03 -4.78
C THR A 202 -6.81 -3.52 -4.63
N ALA A 203 -6.90 -4.05 -3.40
CA ALA A 203 -6.69 -5.47 -3.15
C ALA A 203 -7.66 -6.36 -3.95
N LEU A 204 -8.95 -5.99 -4.03
CA LEU A 204 -9.92 -6.72 -4.82
C LEU A 204 -9.63 -6.63 -6.33
N GLN A 205 -9.28 -5.45 -6.83
CA GLN A 205 -8.97 -5.23 -8.24
C GLN A 205 -7.74 -6.00 -8.69
N ASP A 206 -6.66 -5.98 -7.90
CA ASP A 206 -5.42 -6.69 -8.20
C ASP A 206 -5.64 -8.20 -8.16
N ALA A 207 -6.33 -8.71 -7.14
CA ALA A 207 -6.68 -10.12 -7.04
C ALA A 207 -7.53 -10.59 -8.22
N ALA A 208 -8.56 -9.83 -8.60
CA ALA A 208 -9.39 -10.15 -9.75
C ALA A 208 -8.63 -10.09 -11.08
N SER A 209 -7.69 -9.13 -11.22
CA SER A 209 -6.86 -8.98 -12.42
C SER A 209 -5.96 -10.21 -12.64
N VAL A 210 -5.24 -10.64 -11.59
CA VAL A 210 -4.36 -11.82 -11.67
C VAL A 210 -5.18 -13.10 -11.85
N ALA A 211 -6.27 -13.26 -11.11
CA ALA A 211 -7.14 -14.43 -11.24
C ALA A 211 -7.76 -14.54 -12.64
N GLY A 212 -8.18 -13.42 -13.24
CA GLY A 212 -8.71 -13.38 -14.59
C GLY A 212 -7.71 -13.90 -15.62
N LEU A 213 -6.44 -13.50 -15.52
CA LEU A 213 -5.37 -13.99 -16.38
C LEU A 213 -5.15 -15.50 -16.21
N LEU A 214 -5.06 -15.96 -14.96
CA LEU A 214 -4.82 -17.37 -14.64
C LEU A 214 -5.95 -18.30 -15.12
N ILE A 215 -7.22 -17.89 -14.96
CA ILE A 215 -8.38 -18.70 -15.40
C ILE A 215 -8.40 -18.88 -16.92
N THR A 216 -7.86 -17.93 -17.68
CA THR A 216 -7.77 -18.01 -19.16
C THR A 216 -6.48 -18.65 -19.66
N THR A 217 -5.59 -19.09 -18.75
CA THR A 217 -4.29 -19.67 -19.13
C THR A 217 -4.44 -21.14 -19.48
N GLU A 218 -4.41 -21.46 -20.78
CA GLU A 218 -4.50 -22.84 -21.29
C GLU A 218 -3.15 -23.58 -21.28
N ALA A 219 -2.03 -22.85 -21.40
CA ALA A 219 -0.70 -23.42 -21.44
C ALA A 219 0.34 -22.52 -20.75
N MET A 220 1.33 -23.14 -20.12
CA MET A 220 2.46 -22.46 -19.48
C MET A 220 3.76 -23.10 -19.97
N ILE A 221 4.73 -22.27 -20.37
CA ILE A 221 6.09 -22.71 -20.68
C ILE A 221 6.95 -22.44 -19.44
N ALA A 222 7.54 -23.49 -18.89
CA ALA A 222 8.42 -23.42 -17.73
C ALA A 222 9.80 -24.00 -18.06
N GLU A 223 10.82 -23.53 -17.37
CA GLU A 223 12.16 -24.11 -17.45
C GLU A 223 12.15 -25.53 -16.88
N ARG A 224 12.89 -26.43 -17.52
CA ARG A 224 13.04 -27.80 -17.03
C ARG A 224 13.82 -27.75 -15.72
N PRO A 225 13.34 -28.38 -14.63
CA PRO A 225 14.08 -28.44 -13.37
C PRO A 225 15.49 -29.01 -13.60
N GLU A 226 16.51 -28.27 -13.16
CA GLU A 226 17.88 -28.77 -13.19
C GLU A 226 17.99 -30.01 -12.30
N LYS A 227 18.63 -31.06 -12.83
CA LYS A 227 19.01 -32.19 -11.99
C LYS A 227 20.12 -31.72 -11.06
N LYS A 228 19.80 -31.50 -9.79
CA LYS A 228 20.84 -31.35 -8.76
C LYS A 228 21.74 -32.56 -8.86
N ALA A 229 23.01 -32.35 -9.19
CA ALA A 229 24.01 -33.40 -9.12
C ALA A 229 23.94 -34.01 -7.71
N PRO A 230 23.97 -35.34 -7.56
CA PRO A 230 24.06 -35.94 -6.23
C PRO A 230 25.25 -35.27 -5.52
N PRO A 231 25.13 -34.90 -4.23
CA PRO A 231 26.30 -34.50 -3.46
C PRO A 231 27.33 -35.60 -3.66
N MET A 232 28.45 -35.25 -4.30
CA MET A 232 29.56 -36.16 -4.49
C MET A 232 29.84 -36.77 -3.11
N PRO A 233 29.82 -38.10 -2.95
CA PRO A 233 30.21 -38.72 -1.71
C PRO A 233 31.57 -38.14 -1.34
N GLY A 234 31.66 -37.50 -0.17
CA GLY A 234 32.91 -37.02 0.38
C GLY A 234 33.89 -38.18 0.40
N GLY A 235 34.74 -38.23 -0.63
CA GLY A 235 35.79 -39.21 -0.76
C GLY A 235 36.89 -38.83 0.22
N GLY A 236 37.01 -39.64 1.27
CA GLY A 236 38.28 -39.84 1.95
C GLY A 236 38.77 -38.66 2.77
N MET A 237 38.33 -38.63 4.03
CA MET A 237 39.22 -38.26 5.11
C MET A 237 40.45 -39.18 5.04
N GLY A 238 41.62 -38.60 4.78
CA GLY A 238 42.93 -39.26 4.80
C GLY A 238 43.87 -38.50 3.88
N GLY A 239 44.88 -37.79 4.34
CA GLY A 239 45.48 -37.61 5.66
C GLY A 239 46.73 -36.76 5.40
N ASP A 240 47.20 -36.09 6.45
CA ASP A 240 48.53 -35.51 6.60
C ASP A 240 48.97 -34.34 5.70
N MET A 241 49.09 -33.20 6.38
CA MET A 241 50.32 -32.40 6.55
C MET A 241 50.86 -31.54 5.39
N ASP A 242 51.13 -30.30 5.80
CA ASP A 242 52.24 -29.41 5.44
C ASP A 242 52.04 -28.32 4.36
N PHE A 243 52.13 -27.08 4.91
CA PHE A 243 52.30 -25.73 4.33
C PHE A 243 51.06 -24.94 3.91
#